data_AF-A0A2K2VFQ8-F1
#
_entry.id   AF-A0A2K2VFQ8-F1
#
_cell.length_a   1.000
_cell.length_b   1.000
_cell.length_c   1.000
_cell.angle_alpha   90.00
_cell.angle_beta   90.00
_cell.angle_gamma   90.00
#
_symmetry.space_group_name_H-M   'P 1'
#
loop_
_entity.id
_entity.type
_entity.pdbx_description
1 polymer ?
#
loop_
_entity_poly.entity_id
_entity_poly.type
_entity_poly.pdbx_seq_one_letter_code
_entity_poly.pdbx_strand_id
1 'polypeptide(L)'
;VFSSASPPHWWRSSAVVLMSRLDKYSSGSEELRDMRILFIDCGNYCSIYSLGEIANYLTSKRGEYREYLMEDLFSLYEYNHYFPRFLEYVIAYRDRFPQKFVEEAYKHYLHSNVMNVSS
;
A
#
# COMPACT_ATOMS: atom_id res chain seq x y z
N VAL A 1 -0.83 -9.59 5.79
CA VAL A 1 -1.35 -10.18 4.54
C VAL A 1 -1.65 -9.04 3.58
N PHE A 2 -1.29 -9.22 2.31
CA PHE A 2 -1.54 -8.26 1.26
C PHE A 2 -2.29 -8.94 0.12
N SER A 3 -3.24 -8.20 -0.47
CA SER A 3 -3.90 -8.56 -1.72
C SER A 3 -4.06 -7.30 -2.55
N SER A 4 -4.04 -7.42 -3.88
CA SER A 4 -4.16 -6.27 -4.76
C SER A 4 -4.82 -6.61 -6.08
N ALA A 5 -5.43 -5.60 -6.68
CA ALA A 5 -6.00 -5.66 -8.01
C ALA A 5 -5.89 -4.31 -8.71
N SER A 6 -5.63 -4.32 -10.00
CA SER A 6 -5.78 -3.13 -10.87
C SER A 6 -7.13 -3.17 -11.58
N PRO A 7 -7.82 -2.02 -11.75
CA PRO A 7 -9.00 -1.95 -12.58
C PRO A 7 -8.69 -2.39 -14.03
N PRO A 8 -9.64 -3.04 -14.72
CA PRO A 8 -9.47 -3.46 -16.11
C PRO A 8 -9.54 -2.24 -17.06
N HIS A 9 -8.47 -1.46 -17.16
CA HIS A 9 -8.34 -0.37 -18.14
C HIS A 9 -6.94 -0.27 -18.72
N TRP A 10 -6.87 0.23 -19.98
CA TRP A 10 -5.65 0.35 -20.77
C TRP A 10 -4.58 1.24 -20.16
N TRP A 11 -4.93 2.09 -19.18
CA TRP A 11 -4.01 3.06 -18.62
C TRP A 11 -3.33 2.63 -17.31
N ARG A 12 -3.69 1.47 -16.72
CA ARG A 12 -3.07 0.87 -15.51
C ARG A 12 -2.52 1.90 -14.51
N SER A 13 -3.24 3.00 -14.29
CA SER A 13 -2.73 4.14 -13.51
C SER A 13 -3.08 4.00 -12.05
N SER A 14 -3.90 3.00 -11.69
CA SER A 14 -4.34 2.80 -10.32
C SER A 14 -4.34 1.33 -9.90
N ALA A 15 -4.35 1.12 -8.58
CA ALA A 15 -4.52 -0.17 -7.95
C ALA A 15 -5.28 -0.02 -6.63
N VAL A 16 -5.98 -1.10 -6.26
CA VAL A 16 -6.56 -1.26 -4.92
C VAL A 16 -5.71 -2.29 -4.18
N VAL A 17 -5.37 -1.99 -2.94
CA VAL A 17 -4.64 -2.89 -2.04
C VAL A 17 -5.48 -3.15 -0.80
N LEU A 18 -5.63 -4.42 -0.45
CA LEU A 18 -6.09 -4.84 0.87
C LEU A 18 -4.87 -5.19 1.71
N MET A 19 -4.78 -4.60 2.89
CA MET A 19 -3.80 -4.91 3.91
C MET A 19 -4.51 -5.35 5.19
N SER A 20 -3.99 -6.39 5.83
CA SER A 20 -4.52 -6.86 7.12
C SER A 20 -3.44 -7.57 7.93
N ARG A 21 -3.55 -7.52 9.24
CA ARG A 21 -2.74 -8.30 10.17
C ARG A 21 -3.34 -9.70 10.31
N LEU A 22 -2.50 -10.73 10.19
CA LEU A 22 -2.90 -12.11 10.42
C LEU A 22 -2.35 -12.56 11.77
N ASP A 23 -3.25 -12.79 12.73
CA ASP A 23 -2.91 -13.35 14.02
C ASP A 23 -3.14 -14.86 14.01
N LYS A 24 -2.14 -15.60 14.48
CA LYS A 24 -2.20 -17.05 14.64
C LYS A 24 -2.22 -17.39 16.12
N TYR A 25 -3.27 -18.07 16.56
CA TYR A 25 -3.43 -18.45 17.96
C TYR A 25 -2.86 -19.84 18.21
N SER A 26 -2.48 -20.13 19.45
CA SER A 26 -1.97 -21.44 19.87
C SER A 26 -2.97 -22.59 19.65
N SER A 27 -4.26 -22.26 19.52
CA SER A 27 -5.34 -23.17 19.11
C SER A 27 -5.27 -23.61 17.64
N GLY A 28 -4.39 -23.01 16.83
CA GLY A 28 -4.32 -23.21 15.39
C GLY A 28 -5.33 -22.37 14.60
N SER A 29 -6.19 -21.59 15.27
CA SER A 29 -7.10 -20.67 14.59
C SER A 29 -6.35 -19.45 14.05
N GLU A 30 -6.76 -18.97 12.89
CA GLU A 30 -6.23 -17.78 12.24
C GLU A 30 -7.31 -16.69 12.18
N GLU A 31 -6.96 -15.45 12.50
CA GLU A 31 -7.86 -14.30 12.43
C GLU A 31 -7.21 -13.15 11.67
N LEU A 32 -7.98 -12.51 10.78
CA LEU A 32 -7.58 -11.28 10.11
C LEU A 32 -8.08 -10.07 10.90
N ARG A 33 -7.15 -9.22 11.34
CA ARG A 33 -7.42 -7.98 12.09
C ARG A 33 -6.95 -6.76 11.31
N ASP A 34 -7.45 -5.60 11.74
CA ASP A 34 -7.03 -4.28 11.27
C ASP A 34 -7.02 -4.13 9.73
N MET A 35 -8.08 -4.65 9.09
CA MET A 35 -8.22 -4.57 7.64
C MET A 35 -8.25 -3.10 7.17
N ARG A 36 -7.44 -2.81 6.17
CA ARG A 36 -7.33 -1.52 5.49
C ARG A 36 -7.43 -1.74 3.99
N ILE A 37 -8.23 -0.91 3.33
CA ILE A 37 -8.30 -0.86 1.87
C ILE A 37 -7.65 0.46 1.45
N LEU A 38 -6.63 0.35 0.60
CA LEU A 38 -5.86 1.47 0.08
C LEU A 38 -6.12 1.60 -1.41
N PHE A 39 -6.24 2.83 -1.88
CA PHE A 39 -6.30 3.17 -3.29
C PHE A 39 -4.98 3.84 -3.67
N ILE A 40 -4.36 3.38 -4.75
CA ILE A 40 -3.14 3.94 -5.32
C ILE A 40 -3.53 4.56 -6.65
N ASP A 41 -3.18 5.83 -6.86
CA ASP A 41 -3.34 6.52 -8.14
C ASP A 41 -2.02 7.14 -8.58
N CYS A 42 -1.65 6.94 -9.83
CA CYS A 42 -0.37 7.33 -10.43
C CYS A 42 -0.56 8.12 -11.74
N GLY A 43 -1.61 8.93 -11.84
CA GLY A 43 -1.85 9.83 -12.97
C GLY A 43 -0.62 10.70 -13.30
N ASN A 44 -0.40 11.76 -12.52
CA ASN A 44 0.79 12.62 -12.64
C ASN A 44 1.90 12.14 -11.69
N TYR A 45 1.57 12.06 -10.41
CA TYR A 45 2.40 11.53 -9.32
C TYR A 45 1.68 10.33 -8.68
N CYS A 46 2.42 9.46 -8.00
CA CYS A 46 1.83 8.36 -7.26
C CYS A 46 1.43 8.79 -5.85
N SER A 47 0.15 8.68 -5.55
CA SER A 47 -0.44 8.97 -4.23
C SER A 47 -1.19 7.74 -3.70
N ILE A 48 -1.16 7.55 -2.38
CA ILE A 48 -1.90 6.49 -1.69
C ILE A 48 -2.95 7.11 -0.78
N TYR A 49 -4.12 6.50 -0.78
CA TYR A 49 -5.28 6.95 -0.02
C TYR A 49 -5.92 5.80 0.74
N SER A 50 -6.41 6.07 1.95
CA SER A 50 -7.31 5.14 2.64
C SER A 50 -8.72 5.24 2.05
N LEU A 51 -9.31 4.12 1.66
CA LEU A 51 -10.67 4.10 1.12
C LEU A 51 -11.69 4.65 2.11
N GLY A 52 -11.47 4.44 3.41
CA GLY A 52 -12.34 4.97 4.47
C GLY A 52 -12.33 6.50 4.51
N GLU A 53 -11.17 7.13 4.28
CA GLU A 53 -11.04 8.59 4.25
C GLU A 53 -11.68 9.17 2.98
N ILE A 54 -11.47 8.53 1.83
CA ILE A 54 -12.14 8.92 0.59
C ILE A 54 -13.67 8.80 0.74
N ALA A 55 -14.16 7.68 1.28
CA ALA A 55 -15.59 7.47 1.48
C ALA A 55 -16.18 8.51 2.43
N ASN A 56 -15.50 8.83 3.53
CA ASN A 56 -15.91 9.87 4.47
C ASN A 56 -15.94 11.25 3.80
N TYR A 57 -14.94 11.60 2.99
CA TYR A 57 -14.94 12.85 2.22
C TYR A 57 -16.14 12.94 1.26
N LEU A 58 -16.36 11.90 0.45
CA LEU A 58 -17.44 11.85 -0.54
C LEU A 58 -18.83 11.95 0.09
N THR A 59 -19.01 11.33 1.27
CA THR A 59 -20.29 11.29 1.98
C THR A 59 -20.56 12.53 2.82
N SER A 60 -19.53 13.11 3.44
CA SER A 60 -19.69 14.28 4.32
C SER A 60 -19.62 15.63 3.61
N LYS A 61 -19.12 15.67 2.36
CA LYS A 61 -18.91 16.90 1.56
C LYS A 61 -18.17 18.03 2.32
N ARG A 62 -17.41 17.69 3.37
CA ARG A 62 -16.62 18.63 4.18
C ARG A 62 -15.23 18.06 4.42
N GLY A 63 -14.20 18.88 4.22
CA GLY A 63 -12.79 18.54 4.45
C GLY A 63 -12.03 18.24 3.15
N GLU A 64 -10.70 18.31 3.20
CA GLU A 64 -9.82 17.74 2.19
C GLU A 64 -9.50 16.29 2.60
N TYR A 65 -9.36 15.37 1.65
CA TYR A 65 -8.81 14.04 1.96
C TYR A 65 -7.30 14.09 1.76
N ARG A 66 -6.57 13.48 2.69
CA ARG A 66 -5.12 13.60 2.74
C ARG A 66 -4.50 12.58 1.80
N GLU A 67 -3.61 13.07 0.93
CA GLU A 67 -2.76 12.20 0.13
C GLU A 67 -1.54 11.81 0.95
N TYR A 68 -1.16 10.54 0.88
CA TYR A 68 0.02 10.05 1.57
C TYR A 68 1.05 9.52 0.57
N LEU A 69 2.31 9.80 0.86
CA LEU A 69 3.39 8.97 0.34
C LEU A 69 3.33 7.59 1.03
N MET A 70 3.92 6.60 0.38
CA MET A 70 3.87 5.21 0.85
C MET A 70 4.40 5.03 2.27
N GLU A 71 5.53 5.67 2.59
CA GLU A 71 6.17 5.60 3.91
C GLU A 71 5.33 6.28 5.01
N ASP A 72 4.75 7.43 4.68
CA ASP A 72 3.94 8.21 5.62
C ASP A 72 2.69 7.43 6.06
N LEU A 73 2.06 6.72 5.12
CA LEU A 73 0.88 5.92 5.42
C LEU A 73 1.20 4.74 6.34
N PHE A 74 2.35 4.08 6.13
CA PHE A 74 2.78 2.98 6.98
C PHE A 74 3.20 3.47 8.38
N SER A 75 3.75 4.68 8.48
CA SER A 75 4.03 5.32 9.78
C SER A 75 2.75 5.67 10.53
N LEU A 76 1.76 6.24 9.84
CA LEU A 76 0.49 6.66 10.44
C LEU A 76 -0.27 5.51 11.09
N TYR A 77 -0.21 4.31 10.50
CA TYR A 77 -0.92 3.13 10.99
C TYR A 77 -0.04 2.17 11.81
N GLU A 78 1.14 2.62 12.26
CA GLU A 78 2.08 1.82 13.06
C GLU A 78 2.48 0.50 12.35
N TYR A 79 2.53 0.53 11.03
CA TYR A 79 2.87 -0.60 10.17
C TYR A 79 4.29 -0.53 9.60
N ASN A 80 5.15 0.32 10.14
CA ASN A 80 6.52 0.54 9.66
C ASN A 80 7.33 -0.76 9.46
N HIS A 81 7.19 -1.74 10.34
CA HIS A 81 7.85 -3.05 10.22
C HIS A 81 7.34 -3.89 9.05
N TYR A 82 6.15 -3.61 8.52
CA TYR A 82 5.61 -4.25 7.32
C TYR A 82 6.02 -3.54 6.02
N PHE A 83 6.58 -2.33 6.09
CA PHE A 83 6.91 -1.54 4.91
C PHE A 83 7.87 -2.27 3.95
N PRO A 84 9.00 -2.88 4.39
CA PRO A 84 9.87 -3.65 3.49
C PRO A 84 9.15 -4.80 2.81
N ARG A 85 8.30 -5.52 3.56
CA ARG A 85 7.51 -6.64 3.03
C ARG A 85 6.44 -6.19 2.04
N PHE A 86 5.93 -4.98 2.22
CA PHE A 86 5.01 -4.37 1.26
C PHE A 86 5.74 -4.01 -0.05
N LEU A 87 6.95 -3.46 0.02
CA LEU A 87 7.77 -3.22 -1.18
C LEU A 87 8.04 -4.52 -1.95
N GLU A 88 8.45 -5.58 -1.25
CA GLU A 88 8.65 -6.91 -1.86
C GLU A 88 7.37 -7.44 -2.53
N TYR A 89 6.22 -7.26 -1.88
CA TYR A 89 4.93 -7.64 -2.45
C TYR A 89 4.63 -6.86 -3.74
N VAL A 90 4.82 -5.54 -3.75
CA VAL A 90 4.59 -4.70 -4.94
C VAL A 90 5.49 -5.15 -6.10
N ILE A 91 6.76 -5.43 -5.83
CA ILE A 91 7.72 -5.88 -6.84
C ILE A 91 7.37 -7.28 -7.38
N ALA A 92 7.03 -8.21 -6.49
CA ALA A 92 6.68 -9.59 -6.85
C ALA A 92 5.39 -9.67 -7.70
N TYR A 93 4.40 -8.83 -7.40
CA TYR A 93 3.10 -8.79 -8.08
C TYR A 93 2.94 -7.55 -8.96
N ARG A 94 4.04 -7.10 -9.60
CA ARG A 94 4.13 -5.86 -10.39
C ARG A 94 3.04 -5.70 -11.47
N ASP A 95 2.48 -6.79 -11.97
CA ASP A 95 1.40 -6.79 -12.97
C ASP A 95 0.07 -6.23 -12.42
N ARG A 96 -0.06 -6.17 -11.09
CA ARG A 96 -1.25 -5.68 -10.35
C ARG A 96 -1.12 -4.23 -9.88
N PHE A 97 -0.08 -3.53 -10.32
CA PHE A 97 0.23 -2.17 -9.89
C PHE A 97 0.56 -1.27 -11.08
N PRO A 98 0.40 0.05 -10.92
CA PRO A 98 0.91 1.00 -11.90
C PRO A 98 2.42 0.89 -12.02
N GLN A 99 2.94 0.91 -13.25
CA GLN A 99 4.37 0.74 -13.50
C GLN A 99 5.22 1.79 -12.76
N LYS A 100 4.77 3.06 -12.73
CA LYS A 100 5.42 4.13 -11.96
C LYS A 100 5.55 3.77 -10.47
N PHE A 101 4.50 3.21 -9.88
CA PHE A 101 4.49 2.79 -8.48
C PHE A 101 5.46 1.64 -8.22
N VAL A 102 5.53 0.68 -9.13
CA VAL A 102 6.48 -0.44 -9.05
C VAL A 102 7.93 0.08 -9.09
N GLU A 103 8.22 1.05 -9.95
CA GLU A 103 9.55 1.66 -10.06
C GLU A 103 9.94 2.44 -8.80
N GLU A 104 9.00 3.19 -8.21
CA GLU A 104 9.19 3.83 -6.91
C GLU A 104 9.47 2.79 -5.83
N ALA A 105 8.64 1.74 -5.72
CA ALA A 105 8.85 0.67 -4.75
C ALA A 105 10.22 0.00 -4.91
N TYR A 106 10.69 -0.22 -6.14
CA TYR A 106 12.01 -0.77 -6.42
C TYR A 106 13.14 0.18 -5.96
N LYS A 107 13.00 1.50 -6.17
CA LYS A 107 13.97 2.49 -5.68
C LYS A 107 14.06 2.48 -4.15
N HIS A 108 12.92 2.47 -3.46
CA HIS A 108 12.88 2.37 -2.00
C HIS A 108 13.52 1.07 -1.51
N TYR A 109 13.20 -0.07 -2.14
CA TYR A 109 13.75 -1.38 -1.80
C TYR A 109 15.27 -1.44 -1.95
N LEU A 110 15.81 -0.88 -3.04
CA LEU A 110 17.26 -0.80 -3.23
C LEU A 110 17.92 0.10 -2.20
N HIS A 111 17.34 1.27 -1.90
CA HIS A 111 17.90 2.18 -0.92
C HIS A 111 17.94 1.54 0.49
N SER A 112 16.88 0.83 0.89
CA SER A 112 16.83 0.17 2.20
C SER A 112 17.74 -1.05 2.32
N ASN A 113 17.98 -1.79 1.24
CA ASN A 113 18.79 -3.01 1.29
C ASN A 113 20.27 -2.78 0.93
N VAL A 114 20.59 -1.92 -0.04
CA VAL A 114 21.98 -1.71 -0.50
C VAL A 114 22.77 -0.87 0.52
N MET A 115 22.15 0.09 1.21
CA MET A 115 22.82 0.82 2.29
C MET A 115 23.01 0.01 3.58
N ASN A 116 22.31 -1.12 3.74
CA ASN A 116 22.54 -2.07 4.83
C ASN A 116 23.66 -3.10 4.55
N VAL A 117 24.18 -3.17 3.33
CA VAL A 117 25.30 -4.07 2.96
C VAL A 117 26.65 -3.36 3.04
N SER A 118 26.66 -2.04 3.23
CA SER A 118 27.88 -1.21 3.21
C SER A 118 28.32 -0.68 4.58
N SER A 119 27.73 -1.19 5.67
CA SER A 119 27.98 -0.77 7.06
C SER A 119 28.43 -1.92 7.94
#